data_AF-A0A7C6XP97-F1
#
_entry.id   AF-A0A7C6XP97-F1
#
_cell.length_a   1.000
_cell.length_b   1.000
_cell.length_c   1.000
_cell.angle_alpha   90.00
_cell.angle_beta   90.00
_cell.angle_gamma   90.00
#
_symmetry.space_group_name_H-M   'P 1'
#
loop_
_entity.id
_entity.type
_entity.pdbx_description
1 polymer ?
#
loop_
_entity_poly.entity_id
_entity_poly.type
_entity_poly.pdbx_seq_one_letter_code
_entity_poly.pdbx_strand_id
1 'polypeptide(L)' 'MYNLIKDIKLKQNPDYGEIVCRCEEISKGEIIDALRRPIVVPHIDAIKRRVRPGMGRCQGGFC' A
#
# COMPACT_ATOMS: atom_id res chain seq x y z
N MET A 1 10.13 14.51 0.08
CA MET A 1 10.38 13.68 -1.13
C MET A 1 9.35 12.57 -1.30
N TYR A 2 9.04 11.77 -0.27
CA TYR A 2 8.03 10.69 -0.34
C TYR A 2 6.61 11.19 -0.68
N ASN A 3 6.18 12.31 -0.10
CA ASN A 3 4.83 12.86 -0.32
C ASN A 3 4.62 13.34 -1.76
N LEU A 4 5.64 13.94 -2.39
CA LEU A 4 5.54 14.43 -3.77
C LEU A 4 5.27 13.30 -4.78
N ILE A 5 5.90 12.13 -4.59
CA ILE A 5 5.70 10.97 -5.46
C ILE A 5 4.27 10.43 -5.30
N LYS A 6 3.77 10.35 -4.06
CA LYS A 6 2.39 9.95 -3.79
C LYS A 6 1.38 10.93 -4.39
N ASP A 7 1.62 12.23 -4.30
CA ASP A 7 0.75 13.26 -4.89
C ASP A 7 0.68 13.14 -6.42
N ILE A 8 1.81 12.88 -7.09
CA ILE A 8 1.85 12.63 -8.53
C ILE A 8 1.03 11.36 -8.87
N LYS A 9 1.25 10.28 -8.12
CA LYS A 9 0.52 9.03 -8.34
C LYS A 9 -0.98 9.16 -8.05
N LEU A 10 -1.39 9.93 -7.05
CA LEU A 10 -2.79 10.26 -6.77
C LEU A 10 -3.46 10.95 -7.94
N LYS A 11 -2.78 11.93 -8.56
CA LYS A 11 -3.29 12.61 -9.76
C LYS A 11 -3.48 11.68 -10.95
N GLN A 12 -2.65 10.64 -11.07
CA GLN A 12 -2.71 9.66 -12.17
C GLN A 12 -3.66 8.51 -11.90
N ASN A 13 -3.76 8.08 -10.64
CA ASN A 13 -4.59 6.97 -10.20
C ASN A 13 -5.20 7.31 -8.82
N PRO A 14 -6.53 7.50 -8.74
CA PRO A 14 -7.20 7.85 -7.50
C PRO A 14 -7.08 6.78 -6.39
N ASP A 15 -6.75 5.52 -6.72
CA ASP A 15 -6.52 4.47 -5.70
C ASP A 15 -5.37 4.80 -4.75
N TYR A 16 -4.46 5.71 -5.14
CA TYR A 16 -3.40 6.20 -4.24
C TYR A 16 -3.90 7.13 -3.13
N GLY A 17 -5.15 7.60 -3.21
CA GLY A 17 -5.77 8.47 -2.20
C GLY A 17 -6.55 7.70 -1.14
N GLU A 18 -6.88 6.44 -1.42
CA GLU A 18 -7.57 5.56 -0.49
C GLU A 18 -6.54 4.88 0.42
N ILE A 19 -6.40 5.36 1.66
CA ILE A 19 -5.48 4.77 2.64
C ILE A 19 -6.10 3.52 3.26
N VAL A 20 -5.49 2.37 2.98
CA VAL A 20 -5.87 1.07 3.56
C VAL A 20 -5.24 0.90 4.94
N CYS A 21 -3.93 1.13 5.08
CA CYS A 21 -3.25 1.02 6.37
C CYS A 21 -2.76 2.38 6.85
N ARG A 22 -3.46 2.99 7.83
CA ARG A 22 -3.04 4.28 8.40
C ARG A 22 -1.74 4.21 9.19
N CYS A 23 -1.47 3.10 9.89
CA CYS A 23 -0.26 2.98 10.71
C CYS A 23 1.03 2.97 9.88
N GLU A 24 0.98 2.44 8.66
CA GLU A 24 2.14 2.36 7.76
C GLU A 24 1.96 3.28 6.53
N GLU A 25 0.91 4.10 6.54
CA GLU A 25 0.53 5.05 5.48
C GLU A 25 0.41 4.42 4.08
N ILE A 26 -0.13 3.21 3.99
CA ILE A 26 -0.22 2.45 2.73
C ILE A 26 -1.59 2.65 2.07
N SER A 27 -1.54 3.07 0.81
CA SER A 27 -2.71 3.24 -0.07
C SER A 27 -3.13 1.95 -0.77
N LYS A 28 -4.38 1.90 -1.23
CA LYS A 28 -4.91 0.83 -2.09
C LYS A 28 -4.10 0.72 -3.39
N GLY A 29 -3.70 1.86 -3.96
CA GLY A 29 -2.86 1.91 -5.16
C GLY A 29 -1.51 1.19 -4.97
N GLU A 30 -0.88 1.35 -3.80
CA GLU A 30 0.38 0.65 -3.49
C GLU A 30 0.19 -0.87 -3.37
N ILE A 31 -0.95 -1.32 -2.82
CA ILE A 31 -1.30 -2.74 -2.74
C ILE A 31 -1.57 -3.32 -4.13
N ILE A 32 -2.33 -2.62 -4.97
CA ILE A 32 -2.61 -3.04 -6.35
C ILE A 32 -1.32 -3.10 -7.18
N ASP A 33 -0.45 -2.10 -7.07
CA ASP A 33 0.86 -2.11 -7.74
C ASP A 33 1.71 -3.29 -7.26
N ALA A 34 1.71 -3.62 -5.96
CA ALA A 34 2.43 -4.76 -5.42
C ALA A 34 1.94 -6.11 -5.98
N LEU A 35 0.64 -6.24 -6.24
CA LEU A 35 0.02 -7.42 -6.85
C LEU A 35 0.29 -7.53 -8.35
N ARG A 36 0.46 -6.41 -9.06
CA ARG A 36 0.67 -6.37 -10.52
C ARG A 36 2.14 -6.40 -10.96
N ARG A 37 3.09 -6.47 -10.03
CA ARG A 37 4.52 -6.60 -10.36
C ARG A 37 4.80 -7.93 -11.07
N PRO A 38 5.90 -8.02 -11.86
CA PRO A 38 6.26 -9.24 -12.59
C PRO A 38 6.33 -10.50 -11.71
N ILE A 39 6.82 -10.35 -10.47
CA ILE A 39 6.70 -11.38 -9.44
C ILE A 39 5.40 -11.11 -8.67
N VAL A 40 4.35 -11.85 -9.00
CA VAL A 40 3.04 -11.74 -8.36
C VAL A 40 3.11 -12.34 -6.95
N VAL A 41 2.46 -11.69 -5.99
CA VAL A 41 2.45 -12.10 -4.57
C VAL A 41 1.02 -12.13 -4.03
N PRO A 42 0.16 -13.08 -4.44
CA PRO A 42 -1.26 -13.05 -4.15
C PRO A 42 -1.60 -13.60 -2.75
N HIS A 43 -0.69 -13.41 -1.79
CA HIS A 43 -0.84 -13.87 -0.41
C HIS A 43 -0.68 -12.70 0.55
N ILE A 44 -1.52 -12.66 1.59
CA ILE A 44 -1.52 -11.59 2.59
C ILE A 44 -0.13 -11.41 3.19
N ASP A 45 0.54 -12.48 3.63
CA ASP A 45 1.87 -12.39 4.24
C ASP A 45 2.93 -11.84 3.28
N ALA A 46 2.82 -12.17 2.00
CA ALA A 46 3.73 -11.66 0.99
C ALA A 46 3.49 -10.16 0.72
N ILE A 47 2.22 -9.72 0.73
CA ILE A 47 1.87 -8.29 0.63
C ILE A 47 2.35 -7.52 1.87
N LYS A 48 2.15 -8.07 3.08
CA LYS A 48 2.72 -7.54 4.33
C LYS A 48 4.22 -7.34 4.20
N ARG A 49 4.97 -8.35 3.74
CA ARG A 49 6.43 -8.21 3.56
C ARG A 49 6.82 -7.19 2.49
N ARG A 50 6.00 -7.00 1.45
CA ARG A 50 6.36 -6.17 0.29
C ARG A 50 6.07 -4.69 0.48
N VAL A 51 4.91 -4.37 1.04
CA VAL A 51 4.44 -2.98 1.20
C VAL A 51 3.96 -2.69 2.63
N ARG A 52 4.09 -3.65 3.55
CA ARG A 52 3.89 -3.47 5.00
C ARG A 52 2.48 -3.14 5.52
N PRO A 53 1.35 -3.35 4.80
CA PRO A 53 0.05 -3.11 5.42
C PRO A 53 -0.11 -4.01 6.65
N GLY A 54 -0.61 -3.44 7.74
CA GLY A 54 -0.80 -4.15 9.00
C GLY A 54 0.47 -4.50 9.79
N MET A 55 1.66 -4.00 9.39
CA MET A 55 2.91 -4.22 10.13
C MET A 55 3.28 -3.08 11.10
N GLY A 56 2.42 -2.06 11.21
CA GLY A 56 2.60 -0.92 12.11
C GLY A 56 1.97 -1.11 13.48
N ARG A 57 1.81 -0.03 14.24
CA ARG A 57 1.34 -0.05 15.64
C ARG A 57 0.09 -0.93 15.89
N CYS A 58 -0.89 -0.91 14.97
CA CYS A 58 -2.13 -1.68 15.14
C CYS A 58 -2.03 -3.17 14.81
N GLN A 59 -0.89 -3.64 14.28
CA GLN A 59 -0.66 -5.03 13.89
C GLN A 59 -1.76 -5.62 12.98
N GLY A 60 -2.38 -4.78 12.13
CA GLY A 60 -3.42 -5.20 11.19
C GLY A 60 -4.84 -5.24 11.75
N GLY A 61 -5.08 -4.75 12.97
CA GLY A 61 -6.42 -4.79 13.57
C GLY A 61 -7.47 -3.88 12.93
N PHE A 62 -7.07 -2.95 12.05
CA PHE A 62 -7.95 -1.90 11.50
C PHE A 62 -7.76 -1.62 10.00
N CYS A 63 -7.10 -2.52 9.26
CA CYS A 63 -6.82 -2.36 7.84
C CYS A 63 -6.98 -3.68 7.08
#